data_AF-A0A6A5ATN7-F1
#
_entry.id   AF-A0A6A5ATN7-F1
#
_cell.length_a   1.000
_cell.length_b   1.000
_cell.length_c   1.000
_cell.angle_alpha   90.00
_cell.angle_beta   90.00
_cell.angle_gamma   90.00
#
_symmetry.space_group_name_H-M   'P 1'
#
loop_
_entity.id
_entity.type
_entity.pdbx_description
1 polymer ?
#
loop_
_entity_poly.entity_id
_entity_poly.type
_entity_poly.pdbx_seq_one_letter_code
_entity_poly.pdbx_strand_id
1 'polypeptide(L)'
;MHDVVHVDEKWFYLTRVKKKFYVYDDEEVAARSVKSKHFITKVMFLAAVARPRYDHTRKTFFDGKIGVWPFVEVVAAKRTSRNRPKGAPVTMPQNVNSDVYKSFVLDKVVPAICERFPVGDLRRGVRIQQDNASPHRHVTTALLRSSG
;
A
#
# COMPACT_ATOMS: atom_id res chain seq x y z
N MET A 1 19.87 8.11 -12.75
CA MET A 1 19.29 6.99 -12.00
C MET A 1 17.81 6.89 -12.37
N HIS A 2 17.49 6.16 -13.44
CA HIS A 2 16.11 5.97 -13.96
C HIS A 2 15.68 4.50 -13.86
N ASP A 3 16.55 3.65 -13.34
CA ASP A 3 16.46 2.20 -13.21
C ASP A 3 16.09 1.76 -11.80
N VAL A 4 15.70 2.69 -10.92
CA VAL A 4 15.38 2.42 -9.51
C VAL A 4 13.91 2.65 -9.22
N VAL A 5 13.34 1.69 -8.50
CA VAL A 5 12.03 1.76 -7.87
C VAL A 5 12.22 1.76 -6.36
N HIS A 6 11.73 2.80 -5.69
CA HIS A 6 11.71 2.90 -4.25
C HIS A 6 10.43 2.26 -3.71
N VAL A 7 10.59 1.39 -2.72
CA VAL A 7 9.50 0.71 -2.02
C VAL A 7 9.59 1.04 -0.55
N ASP A 8 8.46 1.43 0.04
CA ASP A 8 8.36 1.79 1.46
C ASP A 8 6.95 1.52 2.00
N GLU A 9 6.86 1.27 3.31
CA GLU A 9 5.61 1.11 4.02
C GLU A 9 5.19 2.35 4.78
N LYS A 10 3.89 2.65 4.71
CA LYS A 10 3.31 3.78 5.44
C LYS A 10 2.01 3.40 6.14
N TRP A 11 1.90 3.78 7.42
CA TRP A 11 0.65 3.71 8.16
C TRP A 11 -0.26 4.91 7.83
N PHE A 12 -1.50 4.61 7.46
CA PHE A 12 -2.57 5.58 7.29
C PHE A 12 -3.67 5.33 8.31
N TYR A 13 -4.14 6.40 8.95
CA TYR A 13 -5.29 6.35 9.84
C TYR A 13 -6.57 6.56 9.04
N LEU A 14 -7.59 5.73 9.28
CA LEU A 14 -8.90 5.86 8.63
C LEU A 14 -9.53 7.25 8.89
N THR A 15 -9.18 7.86 10.02
CA THR A 15 -9.60 9.23 10.33
C THR A 15 -8.58 9.97 11.19
N ARG A 16 -8.62 11.30 11.14
CA ARG A 16 -7.83 12.18 12.00
C ARG A 16 -8.44 12.24 13.41
N VAL A 17 -7.58 12.31 14.42
CA VAL A 17 -7.98 12.42 15.84
C VAL A 17 -8.82 13.68 16.08
N LYS A 18 -8.36 14.82 15.57
CA LYS A 18 -9.10 16.09 15.58
C LYS A 18 -9.28 16.54 14.12
N LYS A 19 -10.51 16.88 13.74
CA LYS A 19 -10.85 17.45 12.43
C LYS A 19 -11.81 18.60 12.66
N LYS A 20 -11.55 19.75 12.03
CA LYS A 20 -12.50 20.86 11.97
C LYS A 20 -13.45 20.60 10.81
N PHE A 21 -14.73 20.84 11.03
CA PHE A 21 -15.77 20.79 10.02
C PHE A 21 -16.41 22.17 9.94
N TYR A 22 -16.71 22.61 8.73
CA TYR A 22 -17.62 23.73 8.51
C TYR A 22 -19.00 23.10 8.31
N VAL A 23 -19.98 23.60 9.05
CA VAL A 23 -21.36 23.10 9.10
C VAL A 23 -22.24 24.35 9.11
N TYR A 24 -23.34 24.32 8.37
CA TYR A 24 -24.31 25.42 8.39
C TYR A 24 -25.08 25.44 9.71
N ASP A 25 -25.69 26.58 10.05
CA ASP A 25 -26.39 26.76 11.32
C ASP A 25 -27.60 25.81 11.49
N ASP A 26 -28.15 25.31 10.38
CA ASP A 26 -29.29 24.39 10.32
C ASP A 26 -28.90 22.91 10.15
N GLU A 27 -27.61 22.58 10.05
CA GLU A 27 -27.12 21.21 9.87
C GLU A 27 -26.74 20.55 11.20
N GLU A 28 -27.19 19.31 11.42
CA GLU A 28 -26.72 18.50 12.55
C GLU A 28 -25.25 18.09 12.36
N VAL A 29 -24.38 18.52 13.28
CA VAL A 29 -22.99 18.08 13.30
C VAL A 29 -22.92 16.58 13.57
N ALA A 30 -22.34 15.82 12.65
CA ALA A 30 -22.07 14.40 12.85
C ALA A 30 -21.15 14.20 14.07
N ALA A 31 -21.74 13.87 15.22
CA ALA A 31 -21.03 13.62 16.46
C ALA A 31 -20.17 12.37 16.31
N ARG A 32 -18.85 12.56 16.31
CA ARG A 32 -17.90 11.47 16.13
C ARG A 32 -16.91 11.44 17.29
N SER A 33 -17.28 10.68 18.32
CA SER A 33 -16.43 10.42 19.48
C SER A 33 -15.82 9.03 19.41
N VAL A 34 -14.55 8.93 19.78
CA VAL A 34 -13.85 7.66 19.99
C VAL A 34 -13.12 7.77 21.32
N LYS A 35 -13.20 6.73 22.15
CA LYS A 35 -12.64 6.73 23.50
C LYS A 35 -11.13 7.03 23.55
N SER A 36 -10.37 6.61 22.53
CA SER A 36 -8.93 6.85 22.42
C SER A 36 -8.45 6.73 20.97
N LYS A 37 -7.34 7.41 20.63
CA LYS A 37 -6.65 7.28 19.34
C LYS A 37 -6.34 5.82 18.99
N HIS A 38 -6.10 4.96 19.98
CA HIS A 38 -5.79 3.55 19.76
C HIS A 38 -6.94 2.76 19.09
N PHE A 39 -8.19 3.24 19.19
CA PHE A 39 -9.34 2.62 18.54
C PHE A 39 -9.58 3.12 17.12
N ILE A 40 -8.78 4.08 16.62
CA ILE A 40 -8.82 4.49 15.22
C ILE A 40 -8.10 3.43 14.40
N THR A 41 -8.82 2.78 13.49
CA THR A 41 -8.24 1.82 12.55
C THR A 41 -7.10 2.46 11.77
N LYS A 42 -5.92 1.82 11.82
CA LYS A 42 -4.76 2.14 11.00
C LYS A 42 -4.52 1.01 10.02
N VAL A 43 -4.21 1.34 8.77
CA VAL A 43 -3.89 0.40 7.70
C VAL A 43 -2.50 0.72 7.21
N MET A 44 -1.63 -0.27 7.09
CA MET A 44 -0.32 -0.11 6.47
C MET A 44 -0.46 -0.31 4.97
N PHE A 45 0.24 0.49 4.19
CA PHE A 45 0.28 0.38 2.75
C PHE A 45 1.72 0.22 2.29
N LEU A 46 1.94 -0.67 1.33
CA LEU A 46 3.17 -0.73 0.56
C LEU A 46 3.03 0.21 -0.65
N ALA A 47 3.96 1.14 -0.82
CA ALA A 47 3.99 2.02 -1.98
C ALA A 47 5.25 1.77 -2.80
N ALA A 48 5.09 1.72 -4.13
CA ALA A 48 6.19 1.66 -5.07
C ALA A 48 6.18 2.90 -5.97
N VAL A 49 7.29 3.62 -6.00
CA VAL A 49 7.47 4.83 -6.80
C VAL A 49 8.83 4.86 -7.48
N ALA A 50 8.89 5.51 -8.63
CA ALA A 50 10.10 5.71 -9.39
C ALA A 50 10.19 7.18 -9.83
N ARG A 51 11.34 7.56 -10.37
CA ARG A 51 11.53 8.92 -10.87
C ARG A 51 10.62 9.20 -12.08
N PRO A 52 9.76 10.24 -12.02
CA PRO A 52 8.95 10.67 -13.17
C PRO A 52 9.84 11.07 -14.34
N ARG A 53 9.44 10.69 -15.56
CA ARG A 53 10.22 10.96 -16.78
C ARG A 53 9.37 10.74 -18.03
N TYR A 54 9.83 11.28 -19.15
CA TYR A 54 9.19 11.03 -20.44
C TYR A 54 9.49 9.62 -20.94
N ASP A 55 8.46 8.86 -21.32
CA ASP A 55 8.57 7.55 -21.95
C ASP A 55 8.53 7.72 -23.47
N HIS A 56 9.69 7.66 -24.12
CA HIS A 56 9.82 7.80 -25.57
C HIS A 56 9.13 6.66 -26.34
N THR A 57 8.96 5.48 -25.74
CA THR A 57 8.29 4.34 -26.38
C THR A 57 6.79 4.56 -26.42
N ARG A 58 6.19 5.01 -25.31
CA ARG A 58 4.75 5.29 -25.23
C ARG A 58 4.36 6.69 -25.70
N LYS A 59 5.34 7.59 -25.91
CA LYS A 59 5.14 9.02 -26.21
C LYS A 59 4.27 9.73 -25.16
N THR A 60 4.45 9.36 -23.90
CA THR A 60 3.71 9.91 -22.76
C THR A 60 4.63 10.20 -21.58
N PHE A 61 4.18 11.02 -20.64
CA PHE A 61 4.93 11.29 -19.42
C PHE A 61 4.59 10.24 -18.35
N PHE A 62 5.60 9.52 -17.88
CA PHE A 62 5.49 8.61 -16.75
C PHE A 62 5.57 9.42 -15.45
N ASP A 63 4.51 9.37 -14.64
CA ASP A 63 4.35 10.18 -13.43
C ASP A 63 5.10 9.62 -12.20
N GLY A 64 5.84 8.52 -12.37
CA GLY A 64 6.62 7.89 -11.32
C GLY A 64 5.81 6.96 -10.40
N LYS A 65 4.48 6.89 -10.53
CA LYS A 65 3.65 6.09 -9.62
C LYS A 65 3.47 4.69 -10.16
N ILE A 66 3.93 3.69 -9.41
CA ILE A 66 3.80 2.28 -9.81
C ILE A 66 2.58 1.68 -9.12
N GLY A 67 2.49 1.79 -7.80
CA GLY A 67 1.31 1.29 -7.09
C GLY A 67 1.34 1.55 -5.60
N VAL A 68 0.18 1.35 -4.99
CA VAL A 68 -0.05 1.46 -3.54
C VAL A 68 -0.99 0.33 -3.14
N TRP A 69 -0.56 -0.54 -2.23
CA TRP A 69 -1.31 -1.74 -1.84
C TRP A 69 -1.54 -1.79 -0.32
N PRO A 70 -2.79 -1.91 0.14
CA PRO A 70 -3.08 -2.06 1.57
C PRO A 70 -2.71 -3.46 2.05
N PHE A 71 -2.06 -3.53 3.21
CA PHE A 71 -1.92 -4.78 3.96
C PHE A 71 -3.21 -5.04 4.73
N VAL A 72 -4.14 -5.76 4.08
CA VAL A 72 -5.43 -6.14 4.64
C VAL A 72 -5.77 -7.59 4.32
N GLU A 73 -6.56 -8.18 5.21
CA GLU A 73 -7.14 -9.51 5.03
C GLU A 73 -8.67 -9.43 5.15
N VAL A 74 -9.38 -10.31 4.44
CA VAL A 74 -10.84 -10.46 4.60
C VAL A 74 -11.08 -11.64 5.53
N VAL A 75 -11.63 -11.36 6.71
CA VAL A 75 -11.93 -12.37 7.72
C VAL A 75 -13.39 -12.32 8.14
N ALA A 76 -13.94 -13.46 8.56
CA ALA A 76 -15.32 -13.54 9.04
C ALA A 76 -15.48 -12.82 10.39
N ALA A 77 -16.55 -12.03 10.52
CA ALA A 77 -16.88 -11.35 11.76
C ALA A 77 -17.09 -12.36 12.91
N LYS A 78 -16.24 -12.30 13.94
CA LYS A 78 -16.29 -13.25 15.08
C LYS A 78 -17.54 -13.09 15.96
N ARG A 79 -18.11 -11.89 16.02
CA ARG A 79 -19.26 -11.54 16.86
C ARG A 79 -20.28 -10.76 16.04
N THR A 80 -21.56 -10.99 16.33
CA THR A 80 -22.64 -10.13 15.86
C THR A 80 -22.52 -8.77 16.54
N SER A 81 -22.72 -7.71 15.77
CA SER A 81 -22.91 -6.36 16.28
C SER A 81 -24.09 -5.72 15.56
N ARG A 82 -24.50 -4.53 16.02
CA ARG A 82 -25.60 -3.76 15.40
C ARG A 82 -25.43 -3.57 13.89
N ASN A 83 -24.19 -3.45 13.42
CA ASN A 83 -23.90 -3.12 12.03
C ASN A 83 -23.44 -4.33 11.19
N ARG A 84 -23.24 -5.51 11.79
CA ARG A 84 -22.82 -6.72 11.05
C ARG A 84 -23.17 -8.02 11.80
N PRO A 85 -23.76 -9.03 11.13
CA PRO A 85 -23.94 -10.35 11.72
C PRO A 85 -22.62 -11.09 11.87
N LYS A 86 -22.57 -12.07 12.79
CA LYS A 86 -21.46 -13.04 12.86
C LYS A 86 -21.32 -13.75 11.51
N GLY A 87 -20.09 -13.92 11.05
CA GLY A 87 -19.78 -14.55 9.76
C GLY A 87 -19.68 -13.60 8.57
N ALA A 88 -20.14 -12.35 8.68
CA ALA A 88 -20.02 -11.38 7.60
C ALA A 88 -18.54 -11.13 7.22
N PRO A 89 -18.20 -11.02 5.92
CA PRO A 89 -16.83 -10.73 5.50
C PRO A 89 -16.44 -9.31 5.94
N VAL A 90 -15.30 -9.19 6.62
CA VAL A 90 -14.78 -7.91 7.12
C VAL A 90 -13.33 -7.78 6.72
N THR A 91 -13.00 -6.68 6.06
CA THR A 91 -11.62 -6.29 5.77
C THR A 91 -10.97 -5.71 7.02
N MET A 92 -9.86 -6.30 7.46
CA MET A 92 -9.10 -5.86 8.63
C MET A 92 -7.63 -5.62 8.25
N PRO A 93 -6.92 -4.69 8.93
CA PRO A 93 -5.49 -4.56 8.77
C PRO A 93 -4.79 -5.85 9.19
N GLN A 94 -3.92 -6.39 8.33
CA GLN A 94 -3.13 -7.58 8.64
C GLN A 94 -1.76 -7.20 9.21
N ASN A 95 -1.18 -8.10 10.00
CA ASN A 95 0.21 -7.95 10.44
C ASN A 95 1.16 -8.29 9.28
N VAL A 96 2.25 -7.54 9.14
CA VAL A 96 3.22 -7.73 8.07
C VAL A 96 4.47 -8.39 8.64
N ASN A 97 4.62 -9.67 8.30
CA ASN A 97 5.83 -10.43 8.52
C ASN A 97 6.64 -10.52 7.21
N SER A 98 7.77 -11.22 7.26
CA SER A 98 8.62 -11.46 6.09
C SER A 98 7.89 -12.10 4.91
N ASP A 99 7.00 -13.04 5.18
CA ASP A 99 6.30 -13.80 4.14
C ASP A 99 5.24 -12.96 3.42
N VAL A 100 4.46 -12.19 4.20
CA VAL A 100 3.48 -11.23 3.68
C VAL A 100 4.18 -10.12 2.90
N TYR A 101 5.31 -9.61 3.42
CA TYR A 101 6.07 -8.60 2.69
C TYR A 101 6.61 -9.16 1.35
N LYS A 102 7.22 -10.34 1.41
CA LYS A 102 7.74 -11.03 0.22
C LYS A 102 6.65 -11.30 -0.82
N SER A 103 5.48 -11.79 -0.42
CA SER A 103 4.38 -12.03 -1.36
C SER A 103 3.86 -10.74 -1.97
N PHE A 104 3.77 -9.65 -1.21
CA PHE A 104 3.40 -8.35 -1.78
C PHE A 104 4.41 -7.86 -2.81
N VAL A 105 5.71 -8.02 -2.57
CA VAL A 105 6.73 -7.64 -3.56
C VAL A 105 6.59 -8.48 -4.83
N LEU A 106 6.48 -9.81 -4.70
CA LEU A 106 6.42 -10.72 -5.86
C LEU A 106 5.10 -10.65 -6.63
N ASP A 107 3.97 -10.62 -5.91
CA ASP A 107 2.64 -10.76 -6.52
C ASP A 107 2.00 -9.42 -6.88
N LYS A 108 2.53 -8.30 -6.36
CA LYS A 108 1.99 -6.95 -6.59
C LYS A 108 3.02 -6.01 -7.18
N VAL A 109 4.15 -5.81 -6.50
CA VAL A 109 5.13 -4.79 -6.91
C VAL A 109 5.79 -5.14 -8.24
N VAL A 110 6.35 -6.34 -8.37
CA VAL A 110 7.06 -6.77 -9.59
C VAL A 110 6.14 -6.74 -10.82
N PRO A 111 4.92 -7.33 -10.80
CA PRO A 111 3.99 -7.22 -11.92
C PRO A 111 3.66 -5.77 -12.29
N ALA A 112 3.45 -4.90 -11.30
CA ALA A 112 3.14 -3.50 -11.56
C ALA A 112 4.33 -2.71 -12.15
N ILE A 113 5.57 -3.07 -11.77
CA ILE A 113 6.77 -2.54 -12.42
C ILE A 113 6.78 -2.96 -13.88
N CYS A 114 6.59 -4.25 -14.18
CA CYS A 114 6.57 -4.76 -15.56
C CYS A 114 5.49 -4.09 -16.41
N GLU A 115 4.32 -3.81 -15.84
CA GLU A 115 3.20 -3.18 -16.54
C GLU A 115 3.44 -1.68 -16.80
N ARG A 116 3.86 -0.93 -15.77
CA ARG A 116 3.81 0.55 -15.80
C ARG A 116 5.14 1.22 -16.07
N PHE A 117 6.25 0.59 -15.73
CA PHE A 117 7.55 1.21 -15.85
C PHE A 117 7.89 1.45 -17.34
N PRO A 118 8.65 2.51 -17.69
CA PRO A 118 9.04 2.79 -19.07
C PRO A 118 9.78 1.61 -19.73
N VAL A 119 9.27 1.18 -20.88
CA VAL A 119 9.71 -0.08 -21.55
C VAL A 119 11.19 -0.05 -21.92
N GLY A 120 11.69 1.10 -22.37
CA GLY A 120 13.10 1.27 -22.74
C GLY A 120 14.06 1.02 -21.56
N ASP A 121 13.64 1.37 -20.34
CA ASP A 121 14.45 1.15 -19.13
C ASP A 121 14.23 -0.23 -18.54
N LEU A 122 13.05 -0.83 -18.71
CA LEU A 122 12.75 -2.18 -18.22
C LEU A 122 13.77 -3.20 -18.76
N ARG A 123 14.16 -3.06 -20.04
CA ARG A 123 15.15 -3.93 -20.72
C ARG A 123 16.55 -3.88 -20.10
N ARG A 124 16.88 -2.79 -19.39
CA ARG A 124 18.19 -2.62 -18.74
C ARG A 124 18.24 -3.25 -17.36
N GLY A 125 17.11 -3.76 -16.88
CA GLY A 125 16.92 -4.22 -15.51
C GLY A 125 16.47 -3.09 -14.58
N VAL A 126 15.62 -3.46 -13.63
CA VAL A 126 15.10 -2.54 -12.61
C VAL A 126 15.63 -2.98 -11.24
N ARG A 127 16.12 -2.02 -10.46
CA ARG A 127 16.55 -2.22 -9.08
C ARG A 127 15.45 -1.76 -8.14
N ILE A 128 15.03 -2.65 -7.24
CA ILE A 128 14.15 -2.30 -6.14
C ILE A 128 15.00 -1.85 -4.96
N GLN A 129 14.75 -0.64 -4.46
CA GLN A 129 15.37 -0.12 -3.25
C GLN A 129 14.34 -0.08 -2.13
N GLN A 130 14.73 -0.58 -0.96
CA GLN A 130 13.98 -0.61 0.28
C GLN A 130 14.93 -0.28 1.45
N ASP A 131 14.39 -0.03 2.65
CA ASP A 131 15.20 0.16 3.86
C ASP A 131 15.68 -1.20 4.44
N ASN A 132 16.32 -1.19 5.62
CA ASN A 132 16.84 -2.39 6.28
C ASN A 132 15.90 -2.95 7.38
N ALA A 133 14.58 -2.76 7.27
CA ALA A 133 13.65 -3.39 8.19
C ALA A 133 13.80 -4.93 8.17
N SER A 134 13.60 -5.58 9.33
CA SER A 134 13.83 -7.02 9.47
C SER A 134 13.11 -7.89 8.41
N PRO A 135 11.84 -7.62 8.03
CA PRO A 135 11.15 -8.40 6.99
C PRO A 135 11.81 -8.35 5.62
N HIS A 136 12.54 -7.27 5.30
CA HIS A 136 13.08 -7.01 3.96
C HIS A 136 14.22 -7.96 3.58
N ARG A 137 14.87 -8.57 4.57
CA ARG A 137 15.97 -9.54 4.37
C ARG A 137 15.56 -10.77 3.56
N HIS A 138 14.26 -11.05 3.48
CA HIS A 138 13.71 -12.19 2.73
C HIS A 138 13.48 -11.88 1.24
N VAL A 139 13.55 -10.61 0.83
CA VAL A 139 13.47 -10.18 -0.57
C VAL A 139 14.90 -9.96 -1.08
N THR A 140 15.50 -11.03 -1.59
CA THR A 140 16.89 -11.00 -2.08
C THR A 140 16.95 -10.81 -3.59
N THR A 141 18.07 -10.30 -4.09
CA THR A 141 18.33 -10.21 -5.53
C THR A 141 18.24 -11.57 -6.22
N ALA A 142 18.68 -12.65 -5.56
CA ALA A 142 18.58 -14.01 -6.09
C ALA A 142 17.12 -14.45 -6.25
N LEU A 143 16.29 -14.17 -5.24
CA LEU A 143 14.85 -14.44 -5.30
C LEU A 143 14.19 -13.70 -6.46
N LEU A 144 14.42 -12.38 -6.56
CA LEU A 144 13.81 -11.57 -7.62
C LEU A 144 14.18 -12.09 -9.02
N ARG A 145 15.46 -12.40 -9.26
CA ARG A 145 15.92 -12.97 -10.53
C ARG A 145 15.36 -14.35 -10.85
N SER A 146 14.99 -15.14 -9.84
CA SER A 146 14.37 -16.46 -10.04
C SER A 146 12.88 -16.38 -10.39
N SER A 147 12.23 -15.25 -10.08
CA SER A 147 10.79 -15.06 -10.24
C SER A 147 10.42 -14.27 -11.51
N GLY A 148 11.40 -13.80 -12.29
CA GLY A 148 11.21 -13.05 -13.55
C GLY A 148 11.91 -11.71 -13.54
#